data_AF-A0A535T0X7-F1
#
_entry.id   AF-A0A535T0X7-F1
#
_cell.length_a   1.000
_cell.length_b   1.000
_cell.length_c   1.000
_cell.angle_alpha   90.00
_cell.angle_beta   90.00
_cell.angle_gamma   90.00
#
_symmetry.space_group_name_H-M   'P 1'
#
loop_
_entity.id
_entity.type
_entity.pdbx_description
1 polymer ?
#
loop_
_entity_poly.entity_id
_entity_poly.type
_entity_poly.pdbx_seq_one_letter_code
_entity_poly.pdbx_strand_id
1 'polypeptide(L)'
;MNTKRTRLQDTQRPVSFDELNENDVLETSSDVQVINAGPKYETTERVFRLLHLLTANDCSRDDIFGRLKDYYKIGDDDDPKVKASSQRAGRMLGRDLQFLKKMGYQIEESRADNVTRYSLVKGTGP
;
A
#
# COMPACT_ATOMS: atom_id res chain seq x y z
N MET A 1 -69.99 25.32 6.58
CA MET A 1 -70.41 25.32 7.99
C MET A 1 -69.27 24.79 8.84
N ASN A 2 -68.80 25.63 9.75
CA ASN A 2 -67.70 25.36 10.68
C ASN A 2 -68.20 24.59 11.90
N THR A 3 -67.38 23.73 12.52
CA THR A 3 -66.93 23.81 13.95
C THR A 3 -66.23 22.50 14.37
N LYS A 4 -64.92 22.53 14.68
CA LYS A 4 -64.23 22.68 16.00
C LYS A 4 -63.85 21.31 16.61
N ARG A 5 -62.55 20.98 16.67
CA ARG A 5 -61.62 21.05 17.84
C ARG A 5 -61.79 19.85 18.79
N THR A 6 -60.80 19.16 19.37
CA THR A 6 -59.33 19.19 19.46
C THR A 6 -58.96 17.98 20.36
N ARG A 7 -57.82 17.28 20.15
CA ARG A 7 -56.73 17.12 21.15
C ARG A 7 -55.75 15.99 20.79
N LEU A 8 -54.53 16.45 20.48
CA LEU A 8 -53.21 15.80 20.46
C LEU A 8 -52.89 15.08 21.77
N GLN A 9 -52.08 14.01 21.70
CA GLN A 9 -50.71 13.85 22.27
C GLN A 9 -50.11 12.60 21.56
N ASP A 10 -48.84 12.44 21.23
CA ASP A 10 -47.64 13.19 21.59
C ASP A 10 -46.48 12.84 20.63
N THR A 11 -45.54 13.78 20.47
CA THR A 11 -44.08 13.62 20.19
C THR A 11 -43.61 12.62 19.11
N GLN A 12 -42.72 12.92 18.14
CA GLN A 12 -41.72 13.97 17.96
C GLN A 12 -41.15 13.75 16.53
N ARG A 13 -40.95 14.82 15.75
CA ARG A 13 -40.12 14.83 14.52
C ARG A 13 -38.73 15.36 14.92
N PRO A 14 -37.62 15.02 14.23
CA PRO A 14 -37.42 15.52 12.86
C PRO A 14 -36.66 14.62 11.87
N VAL A 15 -36.94 14.85 10.59
CA VAL A 15 -36.18 14.60 9.34
C VAL A 15 -34.81 13.90 9.41
N SER A 16 -34.58 12.94 8.52
CA SER A 16 -33.68 13.12 7.36
C SER A 16 -33.83 12.00 6.33
N PHE A 17 -33.47 12.36 5.10
CA PHE A 17 -33.67 11.77 3.79
C PHE A 17 -32.84 10.50 3.52
N ASP A 18 -33.51 9.49 2.98
CA ASP A 18 -33.12 8.43 2.02
C ASP A 18 -31.74 7.76 2.03
N GLU A 19 -31.81 6.47 1.65
CA GLU A 19 -30.75 5.62 1.06
C GLU A 19 -29.64 5.07 2.00
N LEU A 20 -29.80 3.83 2.46
CA LEU A 20 -29.20 2.64 1.84
C LEU A 20 -29.41 1.39 2.69
N ASN A 21 -29.75 0.32 1.98
CA ASN A 21 -30.20 -0.99 2.43
C ASN A 21 -29.08 -1.78 3.15
N GLU A 22 -29.36 -2.17 4.40
CA GLU A 22 -28.94 -3.42 5.09
C GLU A 22 -27.78 -4.23 4.47
N ASN A 23 -26.58 -4.03 5.02
CA ASN A 23 -25.62 -5.11 5.25
C ASN A 23 -25.02 -4.90 6.64
N ASP A 24 -25.71 -5.43 7.64
CA ASP A 24 -25.24 -5.55 9.02
C ASP A 24 -24.12 -6.61 9.08
N VAL A 25 -22.85 -6.18 9.10
CA VAL A 25 -21.75 -6.96 9.70
C VAL A 25 -20.74 -6.01 10.35
N LEU A 26 -20.99 -5.72 11.62
CA LEU A 26 -20.00 -5.55 12.69
C LEU A 26 -18.82 -4.58 12.44
N GLU A 27 -18.98 -3.33 12.87
CA GLU A 27 -17.85 -2.49 13.30
C GLU A 27 -17.18 -3.13 14.53
N THR A 28 -16.26 -4.06 14.31
CA THR A 28 -15.13 -4.19 15.23
C THR A 28 -14.09 -3.18 14.80
N SER A 29 -14.03 -2.09 15.56
CA SER A 29 -12.88 -1.20 15.70
C SER A 29 -11.59 -2.01 15.54
N SER A 30 -11.03 -2.00 14.33
CA SER A 30 -9.67 -2.44 14.14
C SER A 30 -8.82 -1.25 14.53
N ASP A 31 -8.57 -1.19 15.84
CA ASP A 31 -7.40 -0.56 16.40
C ASP A 31 -6.29 -0.67 15.36
N VAL A 32 -5.88 0.47 14.81
CA VAL A 32 -4.76 0.56 13.89
C VAL A 32 -3.54 0.20 14.73
N GLN A 33 -3.31 -1.10 14.90
CA GLN A 33 -2.04 -1.61 15.34
C GLN A 33 -1.09 -1.25 14.23
N VAL A 34 -0.41 -0.12 14.42
CA VAL A 34 0.88 0.15 13.83
C VAL A 34 1.77 -0.97 14.34
N ILE A 35 1.72 -2.10 13.64
CA ILE A 35 2.61 -3.22 13.86
C ILE A 35 3.99 -2.70 13.44
N ASN A 36 4.67 -2.08 14.40
CA ASN A 36 6.12 -1.95 14.42
C ASN A 36 6.75 -3.34 14.63
N ALA A 37 6.29 -4.33 13.87
CA ALA A 37 6.98 -5.59 13.74
C ALA A 37 8.21 -5.27 12.90
N GLY A 38 9.38 -5.30 13.54
CA GLY A 38 10.65 -5.28 12.84
C GLY A 38 10.63 -6.27 11.66
N PRO A 39 11.40 -6.01 10.59
CA PRO A 39 11.35 -6.85 9.41
C PRO A 39 11.62 -8.31 9.80
N LYS A 40 10.69 -9.20 9.41
CA LYS A 40 10.93 -10.65 9.49
C LYS A 40 12.22 -10.97 8.73
N TYR A 41 12.93 -12.05 9.09
CA TYR A 41 14.21 -12.40 8.46
C TYR A 41 14.18 -12.34 6.91
N GLU A 42 13.14 -12.90 6.28
CA GLU A 42 12.91 -12.82 4.81
C GLU A 42 12.82 -11.38 4.26
N THR A 43 12.29 -10.46 5.06
CA THR A 43 12.15 -9.03 4.72
C THR A 43 13.50 -8.33 4.78
N THR A 44 14.30 -8.65 5.80
CA THR A 44 15.65 -8.10 5.97
C THR A 44 16.58 -8.52 4.84
N GLU A 45 16.57 -9.82 4.47
CA GLU A 45 17.35 -10.31 3.34
C GLU A 45 16.94 -9.62 2.02
N ARG A 46 15.64 -9.51 1.76
CA ARG A 46 15.13 -8.83 0.56
C ARG A 46 15.63 -7.39 0.47
N VAL A 47 15.56 -6.64 1.58
CA VAL A 47 16.03 -5.25 1.65
C VAL A 47 17.53 -5.15 1.40
N PHE A 48 18.34 -6.02 2.00
CA PHE A 48 19.79 -6.02 1.77
C PHE A 48 20.15 -6.36 0.32
N ARG A 49 19.45 -7.30 -0.31
CA ARG A 49 19.64 -7.63 -1.72
C ARG A 49 19.26 -6.47 -2.64
N LEU A 50 18.15 -5.78 -2.33
CA LEU A 50 17.76 -4.57 -3.04
C LEU A 50 18.85 -3.48 -2.90
N LEU A 51 19.32 -3.21 -1.68
CA LEU A 51 20.38 -2.24 -1.43
C LEU A 51 21.65 -2.56 -2.24
N HIS A 52 22.10 -3.82 -2.18
CA HIS A 52 23.27 -4.26 -2.94
C HIS A 52 23.10 -4.06 -4.45
N LEU A 53 21.92 -4.42 -4.98
CA LEU A 53 21.60 -4.24 -6.40
C LEU A 53 21.68 -2.77 -6.83
N LEU A 54 21.06 -1.87 -6.05
CA LEU A 54 21.02 -0.42 -6.33
C LEU A 54 22.37 0.28 -6.11
N THR A 55 23.25 -0.29 -5.29
CA THR A 55 24.61 0.24 -5.09
C THR A 55 25.47 0.10 -6.35
N ALA A 56 25.26 -0.97 -7.11
CA ALA A 56 26.09 -1.29 -8.27
C ALA A 56 25.47 -0.88 -9.61
N ASN A 57 24.17 -0.60 -9.67
CA ASN A 57 23.43 -0.45 -10.93
C ASN A 57 22.30 0.58 -10.84
N ASP A 58 22.00 1.22 -11.97
CA ASP A 58 20.71 1.89 -12.20
C ASP A 58 19.71 0.86 -12.73
N CYS A 59 18.67 0.55 -11.97
CA CYS A 59 17.77 -0.56 -12.24
C CYS A 59 16.35 -0.10 -12.48
N SER A 60 15.71 -0.61 -13.54
CA SER A 60 14.26 -0.51 -13.66
C SER A 60 13.56 -1.44 -12.67
N ARG A 61 12.25 -1.24 -12.50
CA ARG A 61 11.41 -2.16 -11.73
C ARG A 61 11.45 -3.59 -12.28
N ASP A 62 11.49 -3.75 -13.60
CA ASP A 62 11.54 -5.07 -14.24
C ASP A 62 12.90 -5.74 -14.01
N ASP A 63 14.00 -4.97 -14.02
CA ASP A 63 15.33 -5.50 -13.66
C ASP A 63 15.38 -5.99 -12.21
N ILE A 64 14.81 -5.21 -11.28
CA ILE A 64 14.73 -5.55 -9.87
C ILE A 64 13.94 -6.85 -9.69
N PHE A 65 12.77 -6.94 -10.31
CA PHE A 65 11.92 -8.11 -10.19
C PHE A 65 12.46 -9.33 -10.90
N GLY A 66 13.13 -9.17 -12.04
CA GLY A 66 13.81 -10.27 -12.72
C GLY A 66 14.92 -10.88 -11.85
N ARG A 67 15.69 -10.05 -11.14
CA ARG A 67 16.81 -10.50 -10.28
C ARG A 67 16.37 -10.97 -8.90
N LEU A 68 15.27 -10.43 -8.37
CA LEU A 68 14.80 -10.67 -7.00
C LEU A 68 13.41 -11.33 -6.95
N LYS A 69 13.00 -12.05 -8.02
CA LYS A 69 11.65 -12.63 -8.17
C LYS A 69 11.22 -13.45 -6.95
N ASP A 70 12.10 -14.32 -6.45
CA ASP A 70 11.83 -15.21 -5.32
C ASP A 70 11.55 -14.42 -4.03
N TYR A 71 12.22 -13.27 -3.84
CA TYR A 71 12.06 -12.42 -2.67
C TYR A 71 10.80 -11.56 -2.74
N TYR A 72 10.38 -11.18 -3.94
CA TYR A 72 9.14 -10.44 -4.18
C TYR A 72 7.92 -11.36 -4.35
N LYS A 73 8.10 -12.67 -4.22
CA LYS A 73 7.05 -13.70 -4.34
C LYS A 73 6.36 -13.62 -5.70
N ILE A 74 7.16 -13.42 -6.74
CA ILE A 74 6.74 -13.44 -8.14
C ILE A 74 6.99 -14.86 -8.63
N GLY A 75 5.91 -15.61 -8.85
CA GLY A 75 5.98 -16.99 -9.34
C GLY A 75 6.17 -17.07 -10.85
N ASP A 76 6.68 -18.19 -11.35
CA ASP A 76 6.75 -18.45 -12.80
C ASP A 76 5.34 -18.59 -13.42
N ASP A 77 4.34 -18.93 -12.60
CA ASP A 77 2.92 -18.99 -12.96
C ASP A 77 2.17 -17.65 -12.76
N ASP A 78 2.84 -16.60 -12.25
CA ASP A 78 2.23 -15.28 -12.20
C ASP A 78 2.08 -14.78 -13.64
N ASP A 79 0.87 -14.93 -14.19
CA ASP A 79 0.55 -14.42 -15.52
C ASP A 79 0.88 -12.92 -15.54
N PRO A 80 1.77 -12.44 -16.43
CA PRO A 80 2.11 -11.03 -16.54
C PRO A 80 0.89 -10.13 -16.83
N LYS A 81 -0.25 -10.71 -17.24
CA LYS A 81 -1.53 -10.01 -17.41
C LYS A 81 -2.32 -9.86 -16.10
N VAL A 82 -1.98 -10.61 -15.04
CA VAL A 82 -2.62 -10.53 -13.74
C VAL A 82 -2.05 -9.35 -12.96
N LYS A 83 -2.86 -8.30 -12.85
CA LYS A 83 -2.50 -7.06 -12.14
C LYS A 83 -2.22 -7.30 -10.65
N ALA A 84 -2.83 -8.29 -10.01
CA ALA A 84 -2.78 -8.45 -8.55
C ALA A 84 -1.39 -8.83 -8.00
N SER A 85 -0.69 -9.79 -8.61
CA SER A 85 0.67 -10.20 -8.21
C SER A 85 1.69 -9.09 -8.47
N SER A 86 1.65 -8.48 -9.65
CA SER A 86 2.49 -7.31 -9.98
C SER A 86 2.22 -6.11 -9.05
N GLN A 87 0.97 -5.89 -8.62
CA GLN A 87 0.62 -4.83 -7.69
C GLN A 87 1.13 -5.13 -6.27
N ARG A 88 1.09 -6.40 -5.82
CA ARG A 88 1.66 -6.82 -4.54
C ARG A 88 3.17 -6.60 -4.51
N ALA A 89 3.90 -7.12 -5.50
CA ALA A 89 5.35 -6.94 -5.60
C ALA A 89 5.72 -5.45 -5.66
N GLY A 90 4.94 -4.65 -6.40
CA GLY A 90 5.08 -3.20 -6.43
C GLY A 90 4.95 -2.52 -5.07
N ARG A 91 3.94 -2.91 -4.28
CA ARG A 91 3.78 -2.39 -2.91
C ARG A 91 4.93 -2.80 -2.00
N MET A 92 5.44 -4.03 -2.14
CA MET A 92 6.60 -4.49 -1.39
C MET A 92 7.85 -3.68 -1.73
N LEU A 93 8.14 -3.48 -3.02
CA LEU A 93 9.26 -2.66 -3.47
C LEU A 93 9.15 -1.23 -2.93
N GLY A 94 7.97 -0.62 -3.00
CA GLY A 94 7.74 0.72 -2.46
C GLY A 94 8.06 0.82 -0.95
N ARG A 95 7.69 -0.19 -0.15
CA ARG A 95 8.02 -0.25 1.27
C ARG A 95 9.53 -0.42 1.52
N ASP A 96 10.18 -1.27 0.74
CA ASP A 96 11.62 -1.50 0.87
C ASP A 96 12.43 -0.24 0.51
N LEU A 97 12.07 0.44 -0.59
CA LEU A 97 12.66 1.73 -0.98
C LEU A 97 12.44 2.79 0.10
N GLN A 98 11.23 2.87 0.67
CA GLN A 98 10.93 3.80 1.75
C GLN A 98 11.73 3.48 3.02
N PHE A 99 11.91 2.19 3.34
CA PHE A 99 12.72 1.76 4.46
C PHE A 99 14.19 2.18 4.28
N LEU A 100 14.77 1.96 3.11
CA LEU A 100 16.14 2.41 2.80
C LEU A 100 16.28 3.93 2.94
N LYS A 101 15.31 4.71 2.41
CA LYS A 101 15.27 6.17 2.58
C LYS A 101 15.25 6.59 4.07
N LYS A 102 14.47 5.89 4.91
CA LYS A 102 14.43 6.13 6.36
C LYS A 102 15.75 5.80 7.08
N MET A 103 16.51 4.84 6.56
CA MET A 103 17.83 4.47 7.09
C MET A 103 18.94 5.46 6.72
N GLY A 104 18.67 6.48 5.91
CA GLY A 104 19.64 7.50 5.51
C GLY A 104 20.22 7.31 4.10
N TYR A 105 19.77 6.31 3.36
CA TYR A 105 20.15 6.13 1.97
C TYR A 105 19.37 7.10 1.07
N GLN A 106 20.06 7.75 0.12
CA GLN A 106 19.36 8.53 -0.91
C GLN A 106 19.23 7.68 -2.17
N ILE A 107 18.00 7.59 -2.67
CA ILE A 107 17.67 6.83 -3.88
C ILE A 107 17.19 7.83 -4.91
N GLU A 108 17.90 7.90 -6.04
CA GLU A 108 17.48 8.66 -7.21
C GLU A 108 16.45 7.87 -8.01
N GLU A 109 15.43 8.57 -8.48
CA GLU A 109 14.41 8.05 -9.37
C GLU A 109 14.47 8.82 -10.69
N SER A 110 14.99 8.18 -11.74
CA SER A 110 15.01 8.75 -13.08
C SER A 110 13.86 8.19 -13.90
N ARG A 111 13.19 9.03 -14.69
CA ARG A 111 12.15 8.60 -15.62
C ARG A 111 12.62 8.84 -17.04
N ALA A 112 12.78 7.77 -17.80
CA ALA A 112 13.08 7.81 -19.23
C ALA A 112 12.16 6.83 -19.94
N ASP A 113 11.56 7.25 -21.06
CA ASP A 113 10.74 6.38 -21.93
C ASP A 113 9.63 5.60 -21.19
N ASN A 114 8.94 6.26 -20.25
CA ASN A 114 7.92 5.67 -19.36
C ASN A 114 8.42 4.58 -18.39
N VAL A 115 9.72 4.34 -18.33
CA VAL A 115 10.36 3.45 -17.36
C VAL A 115 10.94 4.29 -16.22
N THR A 116 10.61 3.94 -14.99
CA THR A 116 11.27 4.50 -13.80
C THR A 116 12.46 3.62 -13.44
N ARG A 117 13.62 4.24 -13.30
CA ARG A 117 14.84 3.58 -12.82
C ARG A 117 15.27 4.12 -11.47
N TYR A 118 15.87 3.24 -10.69
CA TYR A 118 16.27 3.46 -9.32
C TYR A 118 17.77 3.23 -9.20
N SER A 119 18.47 4.16 -8.56
CA SER A 119 19.88 4.01 -8.23
C SER A 119 20.18 4.60 -6.85
N LEU A 120 21.23 4.09 -6.21
CA LEU A 120 21.70 4.64 -4.94
C LEU A 120 22.67 5.80 -5.21
N VAL A 121 22.45 6.94 -4.54
CA VAL A 121 23.43 8.03 -4.55
C VAL A 121 24.69 7.57 -3.81
N LYS A 122 25.85 7.72 -4.46
CA LYS A 122 27.14 7.27 -3.91
C LYS A 122 27.47 8.01 -2.61
N GLY A 123 28.01 7.28 -1.64
CA GLY A 123 28.41 7.84 -0.34
C GLY A 123 27.24 8.14 0.60
N THR A 124 26.04 7.60 0.32
CA THR A 124 24.89 7.71 1.22
C THR A 124 24.68 6.44 2.03
N GLY A 125 24.05 6.59 3.19
CA GLY A 125 23.88 5.54 4.19
C GLY A 125 24.18 6.05 5.60
N PRO A 126 23.83 5.26 6.62
CA PRO A 126 24.18 5.55 8.01
C PRO A 126 25.69 5.46 8.27
#